data_AF-A0A7J9QUM0-F1
#
_entry.id   AF-A0A7J9QUM0-F1
#
_cell.length_a   1.000
_cell.length_b   1.000
_cell.length_c   1.000
_cell.angle_alpha   90.00
_cell.angle_beta   90.00
_cell.angle_gamma   90.00
#
_symmetry.space_group_name_H-M   'P 1'
#
loop_
_entity.id
_entity.type
_entity.pdbx_description
1 polymer ?
#
loop_
_entity_poly.entity_id
_entity_poly.type
_entity_poly.pdbx_seq_one_letter_code
_entity_poly.pdbx_strand_id
1 'polypeptide(L)'
;MNEEGMPNSISQEPVNILFSPNSVVKKDVWEIDLIKILNLLIRILEKTEKKDLRVAGMAALSSSLIYRMKVESIFALQRAAMEKKPMHQRTDVDIELIDIPYRHESTYPVSLDDLLGLLQNLIGSIANPQSRRSKQLSIEPIDPPDFQEYFISLESIIGKYEEMIIRKISKDGFGLLQKIIEDLDTVDSIRCFFAILFLARDEKIDIEQIDDDIKIIMIKEESTK
;
A
#
# COMPACT_ATOMS: atom_id res chain seq x y z
N MET A 1 30.77 -20.27 -29.27
CA MET A 1 31.76 -19.82 -28.27
C MET A 1 32.25 -18.46 -28.70
N ASN A 2 31.87 -17.42 -27.97
CA ASN A 2 32.56 -16.12 -27.92
C ASN A 2 32.44 -15.66 -26.46
N GLU A 3 33.39 -16.07 -25.63
CA GLU A 3 33.63 -15.42 -24.34
C GLU A 3 34.31 -14.08 -24.62
N GLU A 4 33.52 -13.07 -24.98
CA GLU A 4 34.01 -11.69 -24.96
C GLU A 4 34.16 -11.26 -23.50
N GLY A 5 35.35 -10.75 -23.19
CA GLY A 5 35.92 -10.70 -21.84
C GLY A 5 34.99 -10.12 -20.78
N MET A 6 34.68 -10.93 -19.77
CA MET A 6 34.01 -10.49 -18.55
C MET A 6 34.86 -9.40 -17.88
N PRO A 7 34.33 -8.18 -17.68
CA PRO A 7 35.08 -7.13 -17.02
C PRO A 7 35.36 -7.55 -15.57
N ASN A 8 36.64 -7.70 -15.24
CA ASN A 8 37.09 -8.13 -13.91
C ASN A 8 37.27 -6.95 -12.94
N SER A 9 36.98 -5.72 -13.39
CA SER A 9 37.19 -4.49 -12.62
C SER A 9 35.98 -3.57 -12.66
N ILE A 10 35.69 -2.94 -11.53
CA ILE A 10 34.58 -2.00 -11.30
C ILE A 10 34.68 -0.77 -12.23
N SER A 11 35.88 -0.46 -12.72
CA SER A 11 36.15 0.68 -13.61
C SER A 11 35.92 0.40 -15.10
N GLN A 12 35.56 -0.83 -15.48
CA GLN A 12 35.32 -1.19 -16.87
C GLN A 12 33.85 -0.98 -17.25
N GLU A 13 33.60 -0.59 -18.49
CA GLU A 13 32.26 -0.62 -19.07
C GLU A 13 31.79 -2.10 -19.15
N PRO A 14 30.52 -2.41 -18.84
CA PRO A 14 29.40 -1.51 -18.61
C PRO A 14 29.19 -1.09 -17.14
N VAL A 15 30.02 -1.57 -16.20
CA VAL A 15 29.84 -1.37 -14.74
C VAL A 15 30.15 0.07 -14.31
N ASN A 16 31.10 0.73 -14.97
CA ASN A 16 31.51 2.10 -14.69
C ASN A 16 30.34 3.12 -14.73
N ILE A 17 29.27 2.82 -15.47
CA ILE A 17 28.09 3.69 -15.55
C ILE A 17 27.40 3.87 -14.19
N LEU A 18 27.51 2.88 -13.30
CA LEU A 18 26.95 2.95 -11.94
C LEU A 18 27.76 3.85 -10.99
N PHE A 19 28.94 4.31 -11.41
CA PHE A 19 29.82 5.15 -10.59
C PHE A 19 29.97 6.57 -11.16
N SER A 20 29.40 6.82 -12.36
CA SER A 20 29.49 8.11 -13.05
C SER A 20 28.09 8.68 -13.34
N PRO A 21 27.41 9.28 -12.35
CA PRO A 21 26.04 9.79 -12.50
C PRO A 21 25.91 10.85 -13.61
N ASN A 22 26.92 11.69 -13.81
CA ASN A 22 26.94 12.71 -14.86
C ASN A 22 27.04 12.11 -16.27
N SER A 23 27.60 10.91 -16.40
CA SER A 23 27.71 10.21 -17.69
C SER A 23 26.40 9.56 -18.09
N VAL A 24 25.53 9.23 -17.12
CA VAL A 24 24.18 8.69 -17.37
C VAL A 24 23.30 9.71 -18.09
N VAL A 25 23.41 11.00 -17.75
CA VAL A 25 22.59 12.07 -18.34
C VAL A 25 22.88 12.28 -19.83
N LYS A 26 24.10 11.96 -20.29
CA LYS A 26 24.53 12.15 -21.68
C LYS A 26 24.21 10.98 -22.60
N LYS A 27 23.87 9.81 -22.05
CA LYS A 27 23.59 8.58 -22.80
C LYS A 27 22.10 8.28 -22.76
N ASP A 28 21.57 7.66 -23.81
CA ASP A 28 20.18 7.25 -23.83
C ASP A 28 19.89 6.22 -22.72
N VAL A 29 19.03 6.62 -21.78
CA VAL A 29 18.74 5.85 -20.56
C VAL A 29 18.11 4.48 -20.89
N TRP A 30 17.46 4.37 -22.03
CA TRP A 30 16.83 3.15 -22.53
C TRP A 30 17.83 2.07 -22.97
N GLU A 31 19.03 2.46 -23.40
CA GLU A 31 20.08 1.50 -23.79
C GLU A 31 20.73 0.82 -22.58
N ILE A 32 20.48 1.33 -21.37
CA ILE A 32 21.10 0.84 -20.14
C ILE A 32 20.30 -0.33 -19.59
N ASP A 33 20.86 -1.54 -19.73
CA ASP A 33 20.36 -2.76 -19.08
C ASP A 33 20.85 -2.84 -17.63
N LEU A 34 20.12 -2.15 -16.75
CA LEU A 34 20.45 -2.03 -15.33
C LEU A 34 20.56 -3.40 -14.63
N ILE A 35 19.71 -4.37 -15.01
CA ILE A 35 19.66 -5.70 -14.39
C ILE A 35 20.95 -6.46 -14.70
N LYS A 36 21.36 -6.48 -15.97
CA LYS A 36 22.63 -7.12 -16.36
C LYS A 36 23.82 -6.48 -15.67
N ILE A 37 23.85 -5.16 -15.56
CA ILE A 37 24.97 -4.42 -14.95
C ILE A 37 25.04 -4.67 -13.44
N LEU A 38 23.91 -4.68 -12.73
CA LEU A 38 23.88 -5.00 -11.29
C LEU A 38 24.28 -6.44 -11.02
N ASN A 39 23.81 -7.39 -11.82
CA ASN A 39 24.20 -8.79 -11.70
C ASN A 39 25.70 -8.98 -11.92
N LEU A 40 26.29 -8.22 -12.85
CA LEU A 40 27.71 -8.26 -13.10
C LEU A 40 28.51 -7.61 -11.95
N LEU A 41 28.01 -6.51 -11.39
CA LEU A 41 28.58 -5.89 -10.18
C LEU A 41 28.57 -6.85 -8.98
N ILE A 42 27.46 -7.58 -8.76
CA ILE A 42 27.34 -8.57 -7.69
C ILE A 42 28.40 -9.67 -7.88
N ARG A 43 28.56 -10.22 -9.09
CA ARG A 43 29.61 -11.22 -9.37
C ARG A 43 31.01 -10.69 -9.12
N ILE A 44 31.29 -9.42 -9.45
CA ILE A 44 32.60 -8.79 -9.17
C ILE A 44 32.81 -8.66 -7.65
N LEU A 45 31.78 -8.23 -6.92
CA LEU A 45 31.85 -8.08 -5.46
C LEU A 45 31.96 -9.43 -4.74
N GLU A 46 31.37 -10.50 -5.25
CA GLU A 46 31.49 -11.86 -4.70
C GLU A 46 32.87 -12.47 -4.94
N LYS A 47 33.49 -12.17 -6.08
CA LYS A 47 34.88 -12.56 -6.37
C LYS A 47 35.91 -11.79 -5.54
N THR A 48 35.55 -10.62 -5.05
CA THR A 48 36.42 -9.77 -4.24
C THR A 48 36.24 -10.15 -2.76
N GLU A 49 37.32 -10.58 -2.10
CA GLU A 49 37.28 -11.02 -0.68
C GLU A 49 36.76 -9.91 0.27
N LYS A 50 36.87 -8.63 -0.13
CA LYS A 50 36.36 -7.47 0.60
C LYS A 50 35.13 -6.88 -0.09
N LYS A 51 33.98 -7.00 0.58
CA LYS A 51 32.73 -6.34 0.19
C LYS A 51 32.78 -4.87 0.60
N ASP A 52 33.17 -3.99 -0.32
CA ASP A 52 33.11 -2.54 -0.05
C ASP A 52 31.67 -2.03 -0.17
N LEU A 53 31.02 -1.83 0.97
CA LEU A 53 29.64 -1.31 1.07
C LEU A 53 29.48 0.06 0.41
N ARG A 54 30.56 0.85 0.29
CA ARG A 54 30.52 2.16 -0.38
C ARG A 54 30.24 2.01 -1.87
N VAL A 55 30.79 0.98 -2.50
CA VAL A 55 30.55 0.64 -3.92
C VAL A 55 29.08 0.28 -4.13
N ALA A 56 28.50 -0.51 -3.22
CA ALA A 56 27.08 -0.84 -3.25
C ALA A 56 26.19 0.39 -3.06
N GLY A 57 26.56 1.30 -2.15
CA GLY A 57 25.84 2.57 -1.95
C GLY A 57 25.86 3.48 -3.18
N MET A 58 27.02 3.63 -3.82
CA MET A 58 27.13 4.40 -5.08
C MET A 58 26.32 3.77 -6.21
N ALA A 59 26.38 2.43 -6.34
CA ALA A 59 25.59 1.70 -7.32
C ALA A 59 24.08 1.82 -7.07
N ALA A 60 23.64 1.80 -5.81
CA ALA A 60 22.23 1.98 -5.46
C ALA A 60 21.73 3.40 -5.81
N LEU A 61 22.54 4.42 -5.52
CA LEU A 61 22.23 5.82 -5.85
C LEU A 61 22.16 6.06 -7.36
N SER A 62 23.13 5.55 -8.12
CA SER A 62 23.10 5.68 -9.58
C SER A 62 21.95 4.89 -10.20
N SER A 63 21.62 3.73 -9.63
CA SER A 63 20.48 2.90 -10.06
C SER A 63 19.15 3.63 -9.85
N SER A 64 18.93 4.25 -8.68
CA SER A 64 17.70 5.01 -8.41
C SER A 64 17.58 6.21 -9.35
N LEU A 65 18.70 6.87 -9.65
CA LEU A 65 18.76 7.97 -10.60
C LEU A 65 18.43 7.53 -12.03
N ILE A 66 19.01 6.41 -12.50
CA ILE A 66 18.69 5.81 -13.81
C ILE A 66 17.20 5.47 -13.88
N TYR A 67 16.64 4.87 -12.82
CA TYR A 67 15.22 4.50 -12.79
C TYR A 67 14.31 5.71 -12.84
N ARG A 68 14.63 6.77 -12.08
CA ARG A 68 13.91 8.05 -12.12
C ARG A 68 13.89 8.61 -13.54
N MET A 69 15.04 8.64 -14.22
CA MET A 69 15.12 9.14 -15.60
C MET A 69 14.30 8.29 -16.59
N LYS A 70 14.24 6.95 -16.40
CA LYS A 70 13.37 6.09 -17.24
C LYS A 70 11.90 6.47 -17.06
N VAL A 71 11.46 6.65 -15.83
CA VAL A 71 10.08 7.05 -15.52
C VAL A 71 9.77 8.44 -16.09
N GLU A 72 10.65 9.41 -15.87
CA GLU A 72 10.52 10.76 -16.46
C GLU A 72 10.44 10.72 -18.00
N SER A 73 11.22 9.85 -18.64
CA SER A 73 11.19 9.65 -20.10
C SER A 73 9.84 9.11 -20.58
N ILE A 74 9.23 8.16 -19.84
CA ILE A 74 7.88 7.65 -20.16
C ILE A 74 6.86 8.78 -20.11
N PHE A 75 6.89 9.61 -19.05
CA PHE A 75 5.98 10.76 -18.94
C PHE A 75 6.22 11.82 -20.01
N ALA A 76 7.48 12.09 -20.37
CA ALA A 76 7.82 13.00 -21.45
C ALA A 76 7.28 12.50 -22.81
N LEU A 77 7.41 11.20 -23.08
CA LEU A 77 6.85 10.57 -24.29
C LEU A 77 5.32 10.66 -24.30
N GLN A 78 4.66 10.39 -23.18
CA GLN A 78 3.21 10.54 -23.04
C GLN A 78 2.77 11.97 -23.31
N ARG A 79 3.44 12.96 -22.71
CA ARG A 79 3.13 14.39 -22.92
C ARG A 79 3.31 14.77 -24.40
N ALA A 80 4.42 14.39 -25.01
CA ALA A 80 4.66 14.64 -26.43
C ALA A 80 3.62 13.98 -27.34
N ALA A 81 3.13 12.79 -27.00
CA ALA A 81 2.05 12.11 -27.72
C ALA A 81 0.69 12.83 -27.54
N MET A 82 0.39 13.33 -26.33
CA MET A 82 -0.83 14.10 -26.05
C MET A 82 -0.84 15.47 -26.74
N GLU A 83 0.32 16.13 -26.85
CA GLU A 83 0.50 17.38 -27.59
C GLU A 83 0.31 17.20 -29.10
N LYS A 84 0.73 16.06 -29.66
CA LYS A 84 0.57 15.73 -31.09
C LYS A 84 -0.80 15.18 -31.46
N LYS A 85 -1.68 14.87 -30.49
CA LYS A 85 -3.02 14.34 -30.75
C LYS A 85 -3.93 15.47 -31.30
N PRO A 86 -4.53 15.31 -32.51
CA PRO A 86 -5.41 16.33 -33.06
C PRO A 86 -6.63 16.56 -32.17
N MET A 87 -7.06 17.83 -32.06
CA MET A 87 -8.08 18.30 -31.11
C MET A 87 -9.43 17.55 -31.17
N HIS A 88 -9.71 16.83 -32.26
CA HIS A 88 -10.99 16.14 -32.52
C HIS A 88 -11.09 14.72 -31.92
N GLN A 89 -10.02 14.18 -31.31
CA GLN A 89 -10.03 12.87 -30.63
C GLN A 89 -9.75 12.97 -29.12
N ARG A 90 -9.97 14.15 -28.53
CA ARG A 90 -10.07 14.31 -27.09
C ARG A 90 -11.52 14.05 -26.71
N THR A 91 -11.89 12.79 -26.55
CA THR A 91 -13.07 12.49 -25.74
C THR A 91 -12.70 12.90 -24.33
N ASP A 92 -13.40 13.89 -23.77
CA ASP A 92 -13.34 14.17 -22.35
C ASP A 92 -13.76 12.89 -21.63
N VAL A 93 -12.77 12.15 -21.14
CA VAL A 93 -13.03 11.11 -20.16
C VAL A 93 -13.24 11.90 -18.88
N ASP A 94 -14.49 11.90 -18.41
CA ASP A 94 -14.86 12.50 -17.14
C ASP A 94 -14.25 11.62 -16.04
N ILE A 95 -12.98 11.89 -15.73
CA ILE A 95 -12.27 11.21 -14.65
C ILE A 95 -12.71 11.94 -13.38
N GLU A 96 -13.48 11.26 -12.53
CA GLU A 96 -13.76 11.76 -11.18
C GLU A 96 -12.43 12.10 -10.52
N LEU A 97 -12.26 13.39 -10.20
CA LEU A 97 -11.07 13.90 -9.54
C LEU A 97 -10.99 13.21 -8.18
N ILE A 98 -10.02 12.31 -8.00
CA ILE A 98 -9.70 11.78 -6.68
C ILE A 98 -9.24 12.98 -5.85
N ASP A 99 -9.99 13.29 -4.79
CA ASP A 99 -9.66 14.40 -3.90
C ASP A 99 -8.39 14.02 -3.12
N ILE A 100 -7.24 14.48 -3.61
CA ILE A 100 -5.96 14.22 -2.98
C ILE A 100 -5.98 14.96 -1.64
N PRO A 101 -5.71 14.29 -0.49
CA PRO A 101 -5.74 14.96 0.79
C PRO A 101 -4.79 16.16 0.77
N TYR A 102 -5.33 17.32 1.14
CA TYR A 102 -4.60 18.58 1.14
C TYR A 102 -3.37 18.45 2.03
N ARG A 103 -2.19 18.40 1.42
CA ARG A 103 -0.93 18.40 2.17
C ARG A 103 -0.68 19.84 2.60
N HIS A 104 -0.64 20.10 3.90
CA HIS A 104 -0.10 21.34 4.45
C HIS A 104 1.42 21.38 4.24
N GLU A 105 1.86 21.58 3.00
CA GLU A 105 3.20 22.07 2.76
C GLU A 105 3.19 23.56 3.08
N SER A 106 4.15 24.02 3.88
CA SER A 106 4.37 25.44 4.20
C SER A 106 4.92 26.18 2.97
N THR A 107 4.17 26.17 1.88
CA THR A 107 4.52 26.75 0.58
C THR A 107 3.79 28.08 0.44
N TYR A 108 4.13 29.04 1.30
CA TYR A 108 3.96 30.45 0.99
C TYR A 108 5.34 31.11 0.98
N PRO A 109 5.68 31.92 -0.05
CA PRO A 109 6.88 32.74 0.01
C PRO A 109 6.73 33.74 1.17
N VAL A 110 7.50 33.54 2.24
CA VAL A 110 7.50 34.39 3.43
C VAL A 110 8.47 35.55 3.21
N SER A 111 8.05 36.79 3.45
CA SER A 111 8.92 37.96 3.36
C SER A 111 9.86 38.05 4.58
N LEU A 112 10.97 38.77 4.46
CA LEU A 112 11.93 38.92 5.57
C LEU A 112 11.28 39.65 6.76
N ASP A 113 10.41 40.61 6.48
CA ASP A 113 9.65 41.36 7.49
C ASP A 113 8.64 40.45 8.22
N ASP A 114 8.00 39.51 7.50
CA ASP A 114 7.13 38.52 8.14
C ASP A 114 7.92 37.59 9.05
N LEU A 115 9.12 37.19 8.63
CA LEU A 115 10.00 36.34 9.44
C LEU A 115 10.45 37.06 10.72
N LEU A 116 10.80 38.34 10.61
CA LEU A 116 11.15 39.19 11.74
C LEU A 116 9.96 39.43 12.68
N GLY A 117 8.76 39.65 12.12
CA GLY A 117 7.53 39.76 12.89
C GLY A 117 7.19 38.48 13.66
N LEU A 118 7.34 37.31 13.01
CA LEU A 118 7.17 36.02 13.65
C LEU A 118 8.20 35.81 14.77
N LEU A 119 9.47 36.14 14.53
CA LEU A 119 10.54 36.00 15.51
C LEU A 119 10.33 36.92 16.71
N GLN A 120 9.91 38.17 16.49
CA GLN A 120 9.56 39.10 17.55
C GLN A 120 8.37 38.60 18.38
N ASN A 121 7.33 38.06 17.73
CA ASN A 121 6.18 37.46 18.41
C ASN A 121 6.56 36.20 19.21
N LEU A 122 7.51 35.40 18.69
CA LEU A 122 8.03 34.21 19.37
C LEU A 122 8.83 34.60 20.61
N ILE A 123 9.74 35.57 20.50
CA ILE A 123 10.51 36.10 21.62
C ILE A 123 9.58 36.72 22.67
N GLY A 124 8.58 37.50 22.24
CA GLY A 124 7.56 38.06 23.13
C GLY A 124 6.75 36.97 23.85
N SER A 125 6.46 35.85 23.18
CA SER A 125 5.75 34.70 23.78
C SER A 125 6.61 33.87 24.74
N ILE A 126 7.92 33.76 24.50
CA ILE A 126 8.87 33.08 25.39
C ILE A 126 9.14 33.95 26.63
N ALA A 127 9.27 35.26 26.44
CA ALA A 127 9.48 36.22 27.52
C ALA A 127 8.25 36.39 28.44
N ASN A 128 7.04 36.12 27.93
CA ASN A 128 5.81 36.26 28.70
C ASN A 128 4.80 35.11 28.43
N PRO A 129 5.05 33.90 28.97
CA PRO A 129 4.30 32.68 28.64
C PRO A 129 2.85 32.66 29.19
N GLN A 130 2.49 33.61 30.07
CA GLN A 130 1.18 33.66 30.72
C GLN A 130 0.04 34.09 29.78
N SER A 131 0.32 34.80 28.68
CA SER A 131 -0.72 35.36 27.78
C SER A 131 -1.36 34.33 26.84
N ARG A 132 -0.79 33.13 26.68
CA ARG A 132 -1.30 32.09 25.77
C ARG A 132 -2.23 31.06 26.43
N ARG A 133 -2.48 31.13 27.73
CA ARG A 133 -3.41 30.18 28.38
C ARG A 133 -4.88 30.40 28.05
N SER A 134 -5.27 31.54 27.45
CA SER A 134 -6.70 31.86 27.25
C SER A 134 -7.27 31.55 25.86
N LYS A 135 -6.47 31.06 24.90
CA LYS A 135 -6.95 30.68 23.56
C LYS A 135 -6.25 29.42 23.06
N GLN A 136 -6.30 28.35 23.85
CA GLN A 136 -6.25 27.03 23.24
C GLN A 136 -7.58 26.85 22.51
N LEU A 137 -7.53 26.80 21.18
CA LEU A 137 -8.61 26.19 20.41
C LEU A 137 -8.77 24.77 20.96
N SER A 138 -9.90 24.51 21.63
CA SER A 138 -10.28 23.16 22.03
C SER A 138 -10.62 22.40 20.75
N ILE A 139 -9.60 21.83 20.13
CA ILE A 139 -9.81 20.68 19.26
C ILE A 139 -10.23 19.60 20.26
N GLU A 140 -11.53 19.32 20.35
CA GLU A 140 -11.96 18.10 21.02
C GLU A 140 -11.18 16.96 20.34
N PRO A 141 -10.40 16.17 21.09
CA PRO A 141 -9.86 14.94 20.55
C PRO A 141 -11.05 14.18 19.97
N ILE A 142 -10.92 13.69 18.73
CA ILE A 142 -11.83 12.63 18.29
C ILE A 142 -11.52 11.49 19.23
N ASP A 143 -12.35 11.30 20.25
CA ASP A 143 -12.24 10.17 21.15
C ASP A 143 -12.25 8.93 20.25
N PRO A 144 -11.19 8.11 20.26
CA PRO A 144 -11.16 6.92 19.44
C PRO A 144 -12.40 6.11 19.81
N PRO A 145 -13.20 5.68 18.81
CA PRO A 145 -14.41 4.91 19.08
C PRO A 145 -14.03 3.74 19.99
N ASP A 146 -14.79 3.55 21.08
CA ASP A 146 -14.55 2.45 22.00
C ASP A 146 -14.82 1.13 21.27
N PHE A 147 -13.76 0.50 20.76
CA PHE A 147 -13.85 -0.74 20.00
C PHE A 147 -14.57 -1.84 20.80
N GLN A 148 -14.56 -1.81 22.13
CA GLN A 148 -15.29 -2.79 22.95
C GLN A 148 -16.80 -2.71 22.75
N GLU A 149 -17.37 -1.51 22.56
CA GLU A 149 -18.79 -1.34 22.25
C GLU A 149 -19.15 -1.95 20.87
N TYR A 150 -18.26 -1.79 19.89
CA TYR A 150 -18.43 -2.38 18.56
C TYR A 150 -18.29 -3.90 18.56
N PHE A 151 -17.37 -4.46 19.36
CA PHE A 151 -17.24 -5.92 19.48
C PHE A 151 -18.45 -6.57 20.15
N ILE A 152 -18.96 -5.98 21.24
CA ILE A 152 -20.15 -6.50 21.95
C ILE A 152 -21.39 -6.47 21.04
N SER A 153 -21.57 -5.38 20.28
CA SER A 153 -22.70 -5.28 19.35
C SER A 153 -22.57 -6.29 18.20
N LEU A 154 -21.37 -6.48 17.66
CA LEU A 154 -21.12 -7.48 16.61
C LEU A 154 -21.38 -8.92 17.09
N GLU A 155 -20.87 -9.29 18.27
CA GLU A 155 -21.06 -10.62 18.85
C GLU A 155 -22.54 -10.92 19.13
N SER A 156 -23.27 -9.93 19.67
CA SER A 156 -24.73 -10.03 19.86
C SER A 156 -25.50 -10.22 18.55
N ILE A 157 -25.07 -9.52 17.50
CA ILE A 157 -25.67 -9.64 16.17
C ILE A 157 -25.36 -11.03 15.59
N ILE A 158 -24.10 -11.47 15.64
CA ILE A 158 -23.65 -12.75 15.11
C ILE A 158 -24.38 -13.91 15.79
N GLY A 159 -24.47 -13.92 17.12
CA GLY A 159 -25.14 -14.99 17.88
C GLY A 159 -26.59 -15.26 17.44
N LYS A 160 -27.32 -14.23 16.98
CA LYS A 160 -28.68 -14.42 16.42
C LYS A 160 -28.68 -15.21 15.11
N TYR A 161 -27.71 -14.95 14.24
CA TYR A 161 -27.57 -15.67 12.98
C TYR A 161 -27.04 -17.08 13.21
N GLU A 162 -26.14 -17.27 14.18
CA GLU A 162 -25.70 -18.60 14.61
C GLU A 162 -26.88 -19.51 15.01
N GLU A 163 -27.76 -19.02 15.89
CA GLU A 163 -28.97 -19.75 16.29
C GLU A 163 -29.92 -20.01 15.09
N MET A 164 -30.01 -19.06 14.16
CA MET A 164 -30.81 -19.23 12.95
C MET A 164 -30.26 -20.34 12.06
N ILE A 165 -28.93 -20.38 11.86
CA ILE A 165 -28.23 -21.39 11.05
C ILE A 165 -28.40 -22.76 11.69
N ILE A 166 -28.16 -22.88 13.01
CA ILE A 166 -28.33 -24.14 13.75
C ILE A 166 -29.76 -24.64 13.59
N ARG A 167 -30.79 -23.78 13.72
CA ARG A 167 -32.19 -24.19 13.53
C ARG A 167 -32.51 -24.65 12.11
N LYS A 168 -31.96 -24.00 11.09
CA LYS A 168 -32.16 -24.38 9.68
C LYS A 168 -31.45 -25.73 9.37
N ILE A 169 -30.25 -25.94 9.89
CA ILE A 169 -29.44 -27.15 9.63
C ILE A 169 -29.86 -28.34 10.50
N SER A 170 -30.40 -28.11 11.71
CA SER A 170 -30.78 -29.19 12.64
C SER A 170 -31.82 -30.17 12.08
N LYS A 171 -32.58 -29.77 11.06
CA LYS A 171 -33.60 -30.64 10.43
C LYS A 171 -32.99 -31.68 9.49
N ASP A 172 -32.05 -31.27 8.65
CA ASP A 172 -31.49 -32.09 7.58
C ASP A 172 -30.05 -32.59 7.90
N GLY A 173 -29.42 -32.06 8.95
CA GLY A 173 -28.04 -32.36 9.35
C GLY A 173 -26.96 -31.70 8.49
N PHE A 174 -27.35 -31.15 7.34
CA PHE A 174 -26.52 -30.35 6.45
C PHE A 174 -27.38 -29.27 5.76
N GLY A 175 -26.75 -28.18 5.35
CA GLY A 175 -27.40 -27.10 4.61
C GLY A 175 -26.46 -26.46 3.60
N LEU A 176 -26.99 -26.02 2.46
CA LEU A 176 -26.25 -25.23 1.48
C LEU A 176 -26.37 -23.74 1.83
N LEU A 177 -25.28 -23.01 1.73
CA LEU A 177 -25.21 -21.59 2.05
C LEU A 177 -26.20 -20.79 1.18
N GLN A 178 -26.21 -21.03 -0.13
CA GLN A 178 -27.12 -20.32 -1.05
C GLN A 178 -28.59 -20.47 -0.62
N LYS A 179 -29.01 -21.68 -0.22
CA LYS A 179 -30.37 -21.94 0.25
C LYS A 179 -30.69 -21.28 1.60
N ILE A 180 -29.67 -21.07 2.45
CA ILE A 180 -29.86 -20.38 3.72
C ILE A 180 -30.01 -18.86 3.51
N ILE A 181 -29.29 -18.33 2.52
CA ILE A 181 -29.20 -16.91 2.18
C ILE A 181 -30.31 -16.45 1.23
N GLU A 182 -30.99 -17.35 0.50
CA GLU A 182 -32.01 -17.01 -0.51
C GLU A 182 -33.12 -16.07 0.01
N ASP A 183 -33.47 -16.15 1.29
CA ASP A 183 -34.50 -15.31 1.92
C ASP A 183 -33.96 -14.00 2.55
N LEU A 184 -32.66 -13.74 2.47
CA LEU A 184 -31.98 -12.69 3.23
C LEU A 184 -31.50 -11.52 2.34
N ASP A 185 -31.46 -10.33 2.93
CA ASP A 185 -30.86 -9.16 2.30
C ASP A 185 -29.32 -9.29 2.24
N THR A 186 -28.67 -8.52 1.38
CA THR A 186 -27.22 -8.52 1.15
C THR A 186 -26.40 -8.37 2.44
N VAL A 187 -26.83 -7.49 3.34
CA VAL A 187 -26.15 -7.25 4.62
C VAL A 187 -26.33 -8.46 5.56
N ASP A 188 -27.52 -9.06 5.57
CA ASP A 188 -27.81 -10.24 6.38
C ASP A 188 -27.11 -11.50 5.83
N SER A 189 -26.90 -11.55 4.52
CA SER A 189 -26.11 -12.57 3.83
C SER A 189 -24.67 -12.56 4.32
N ILE A 190 -24.06 -11.38 4.38
CA ILE A 190 -22.70 -11.18 4.89
C ILE A 190 -22.62 -11.55 6.38
N ARG A 191 -23.61 -11.14 7.19
CA ARG A 191 -23.68 -11.52 8.62
C ARG A 191 -23.81 -13.04 8.81
N CYS A 192 -24.59 -13.72 7.97
CA CYS A 192 -24.68 -15.17 7.98
C CYS A 192 -23.35 -15.83 7.62
N PHE A 193 -22.63 -15.30 6.63
CA PHE A 193 -21.32 -15.80 6.27
C PHE A 193 -20.33 -15.70 7.44
N PHE A 194 -20.29 -14.55 8.13
CA PHE A 194 -19.47 -14.42 9.33
C PHE A 194 -19.89 -15.40 10.43
N ALA A 195 -21.18 -15.55 10.70
CA ALA A 195 -21.67 -16.50 11.70
C ALA A 195 -21.24 -17.95 11.41
N ILE A 196 -21.18 -18.35 10.13
CA ILE A 196 -20.70 -19.69 9.74
C ILE A 196 -19.20 -19.85 10.03
N LEU A 197 -18.39 -18.83 9.75
CA LEU A 197 -16.96 -18.85 10.07
C LEU A 197 -16.72 -18.92 11.58
N PHE A 198 -17.53 -18.23 12.37
CA PHE A 198 -17.49 -18.34 13.84
C PHE A 198 -17.91 -19.73 14.31
N LEU A 199 -18.96 -20.33 13.75
CA LEU A 199 -19.36 -21.69 14.11
C LEU A 199 -18.34 -22.75 13.73
N ALA A 200 -17.65 -22.59 12.61
CA ALA A 200 -16.57 -23.48 12.21
C ALA A 200 -15.33 -23.32 13.09
N ARG A 201 -15.01 -22.09 13.49
CA ARG A 201 -13.96 -21.83 14.50
C ARG A 201 -14.27 -22.51 15.83
N ASP A 202 -15.54 -22.51 16.24
CA ASP A 202 -16.01 -23.15 17.48
C ASP A 202 -16.21 -24.68 17.36
N GLU A 203 -15.82 -25.29 16.23
CA GLU A 203 -15.96 -26.73 15.94
C GLU A 203 -17.41 -27.29 16.02
N LYS A 204 -18.43 -26.42 15.96
CA LYS A 204 -19.84 -26.84 15.95
C LYS A 204 -20.29 -27.33 14.57
N ILE A 205 -19.61 -26.87 13.53
CA ILE A 205 -19.96 -27.05 12.13
C ILE A 205 -18.69 -27.29 11.31
N ASP A 206 -18.78 -28.18 10.34
CA ASP A 206 -17.79 -28.37 9.29
C ASP A 206 -18.25 -27.72 7.98
N ILE A 207 -17.30 -27.28 7.16
CA ILE A 207 -17.55 -26.55 5.93
C ILE A 207 -16.87 -27.29 4.77
N GLU A 208 -17.67 -27.72 3.80
CA GLU A 208 -17.19 -28.31 2.56
C GLU A 208 -17.57 -27.41 1.39
N GLN A 209 -16.61 -27.07 0.52
CA GLN A 209 -16.92 -26.40 -0.73
C GLN A 209 -17.36 -27.43 -1.78
N ILE A 210 -18.55 -27.22 -2.36
CA ILE A 210 -19.09 -28.03 -3.46
C ILE A 210 -19.35 -27.10 -4.63
N ASP A 211 -18.54 -27.24 -5.69
CA ASP A 211 -18.53 -26.35 -6.84
C ASP A 211 -18.40 -24.87 -6.43
N ASP A 212 -19.42 -24.06 -6.72
CA ASP A 212 -19.52 -22.63 -6.38
C ASP A 212 -20.35 -22.36 -5.12
N ASP A 213 -20.73 -23.39 -4.35
CA ASP A 213 -21.52 -23.27 -3.13
C ASP A 213 -20.79 -23.86 -1.91
N ILE A 214 -21.21 -23.43 -0.73
CA ILE A 214 -20.65 -23.84 0.55
C ILE A 214 -21.66 -24.74 1.25
N LYS A 215 -21.32 -26.02 1.40
CA LYS A 215 -22.08 -26.98 2.18
C LYS A 215 -21.63 -26.95 3.63
N ILE A 216 -22.59 -26.82 4.52
CA ILE A 216 -22.43 -26.66 5.94
C ILE A 216 -22.92 -27.95 6.59
N ILE A 217 -22.06 -28.64 7.34
CA ILE A 217 -22.34 -29.95 7.95
C ILE A 217 -22.29 -29.78 9.45
N MET A 218 -23.31 -30.24 10.16
CA MET A 218 -23.29 -30.17 11.63
C MET A 218 -22.41 -31.29 12.17
N ILE A 219 -21.38 -30.96 12.94
CA ILE A 219 -20.53 -31.95 13.59
C ILE A 219 -21.33 -32.53 14.75
N LYS A 220 -21.87 -33.73 14.57
CA LYS A 220 -22.38 -34.49 15.72
C LYS A 220 -21.17 -34.89 16.54
N GLU A 221 -21.09 -34.39 17.78
CA GLU A 221 -20.20 -34.98 18.78
C GLU A 221 -20.45 -36.49 18.79
N GLU A 222 -19.49 -37.26 18.29
CA GLU A 222 -19.40 -38.67 18.63
C GLU A 222 -19.24 -38.71 20.14
N SER A 223 -20.34 -39.04 20.82
CA SER A 223 -20.32 -39.51 22.19
C SER A 223 -19.42 -40.74 22.28
N THR A 224 -18.12 -40.52 22.43
CA THR A 224 -17.18 -41.57 22.81
C THR A 224 -17.46 -41.94 24.25
N LYS A 225 -18.11 -43.09 24.38
CA LYS A 225 -18.39 -43.84 25.59
C LYS A 225 -17.12 -44.44 26.18
#